data_AF-A0AAJ6NSN4-F1
#
_entry.id   AF-A0AAJ6NSN4-F1
#
_cell.length_a   1.000
_cell.length_b   1.000
_cell.length_c   1.000
_cell.angle_alpha   90.00
_cell.angle_beta   90.00
_cell.angle_gamma   90.00
#
_symmetry.space_group_name_H-M   'P 1'
#
loop_
_entity.id
_entity.type
_entity.pdbx_description
1 polymer ?
#
loop_
_entity_poly.entity_id
_entity_poly.type
_entity_poly.pdbx_seq_one_letter_code
_entity_poly.pdbx_strand_id
1 'polypeptide(L)'
;MSTTPIVLDHLNGITLDPSNPPFNNYQAFAANYEGLKILAGTVREFEIQYVAKDPHAAHVVLHMSSQVPALVPCAFNWFSVTLVNYLRLIGLVQLMNANSWKSSALADPSNRSVIKAHCTNFVKTAVPEVHLWRNKVAAHFAATDPFHDDNLGTLEQSIMNPVTYKFPHYHVGVLQWNTAGETSQLPSWALTKVYEDLSARFWPEIKLNPVPGTET
;
A
#
# COMPACT_ATOMS: atom_id res chain seq x y z
N MET A 1 -17.74 21.57 -13.16
CA MET A 1 -17.16 20.47 -12.36
C MET A 1 -18.18 19.34 -12.33
N SER A 2 -17.76 18.08 -12.40
CA SER A 2 -18.69 16.94 -12.34
C SER A 2 -19.50 17.00 -11.04
N THR A 3 -20.81 16.83 -11.14
CA THR A 3 -21.73 16.75 -9.97
C THR A 3 -22.03 15.30 -9.59
N THR A 4 -21.51 14.34 -10.33
CA THR A 4 -21.73 12.92 -10.06
C THR A 4 -20.94 12.51 -8.81
N PRO A 5 -21.58 11.85 -7.83
CA PRO A 5 -20.87 11.29 -6.69
C PRO A 5 -19.76 10.34 -7.14
N ILE A 6 -18.59 10.50 -6.53
CA ILE A 6 -17.42 9.65 -6.77
C ILE A 6 -17.51 8.50 -5.77
N VAL A 7 -17.59 7.26 -6.27
CA VAL A 7 -17.49 6.08 -5.39
C VAL A 7 -16.03 5.89 -5.01
N LEU A 8 -15.76 5.92 -3.71
CA LEU A 8 -14.42 5.77 -3.15
C LEU A 8 -14.16 4.36 -2.63
N ASP A 9 -15.19 3.65 -2.15
CA ASP A 9 -15.12 2.27 -1.69
C ASP A 9 -16.43 1.56 -2.07
N HIS A 10 -16.36 0.69 -3.07
CA HIS A 10 -17.53 -0.03 -3.60
C HIS A 10 -18.06 -1.07 -2.62
N LEU A 11 -17.22 -1.63 -1.75
CA LEU A 11 -17.63 -2.66 -0.79
C LEU A 11 -18.38 -2.05 0.39
N ASN A 12 -17.91 -0.91 0.90
CA ASN A 12 -18.54 -0.22 2.04
C ASN A 12 -19.51 0.91 1.63
N GLY A 13 -19.71 1.11 0.33
CA GLY A 13 -20.60 2.17 -0.19
C GLY A 13 -20.15 3.58 0.17
N ILE A 14 -18.84 3.83 0.29
CA ILE A 14 -18.32 5.16 0.65
C ILE A 14 -18.28 6.01 -0.61
N THR A 15 -18.99 7.12 -0.60
CA THR A 15 -19.06 8.07 -1.71
C THR A 15 -18.64 9.48 -1.29
N LEU A 16 -18.04 10.20 -2.22
CA LEU A 16 -17.73 11.63 -2.10
C LEU A 16 -18.65 12.41 -3.05
N ASP A 17 -19.41 13.35 -2.51
CA ASP A 17 -20.18 14.31 -3.30
C ASP A 17 -19.30 15.54 -3.62
N PRO A 18 -18.92 15.77 -4.89
CA PRO A 18 -18.10 16.92 -5.26
C PRO A 18 -18.81 18.27 -5.11
N SER A 19 -20.15 18.28 -5.06
CA SER A 19 -20.94 19.50 -4.88
C SER A 19 -21.01 19.93 -3.41
N ASN A 20 -20.77 19.00 -2.48
CA ASN A 20 -20.80 19.26 -1.05
C ASN A 20 -19.72 18.44 -0.31
N PRO A 21 -18.44 18.59 -0.65
CA PRO A 21 -17.40 17.73 -0.11
C PRO A 21 -17.22 17.97 1.40
N PRO A 22 -16.78 16.97 2.18
CA PRO A 22 -16.43 17.16 3.58
C PRO A 22 -15.17 18.03 3.75
N PHE A 23 -14.29 18.07 2.74
CA PHE A 23 -13.14 18.97 2.70
C PHE A 23 -12.77 19.39 1.28
N ASN A 24 -12.13 20.56 1.16
CA ASN A 24 -11.89 21.21 -0.14
C ASN A 24 -10.83 20.52 -1.00
N ASN A 25 -9.82 19.89 -0.40
CA ASN A 25 -8.68 19.30 -1.10
C ASN A 25 -8.93 17.82 -1.52
N TYR A 26 -10.08 17.54 -2.14
CA TYR A 26 -10.43 16.19 -2.55
C TYR A 26 -9.74 15.74 -3.87
N GLN A 27 -9.07 16.65 -4.58
CA GLN A 27 -8.20 16.30 -5.71
C GLN A 27 -7.04 15.36 -5.30
N ALA A 28 -6.72 15.30 -4.00
CA ALA A 28 -5.77 14.35 -3.46
C ALA A 28 -6.14 12.89 -3.80
N PHE A 29 -7.43 12.55 -3.94
CA PHE A 29 -7.84 11.20 -4.34
C PHE A 29 -7.32 10.84 -5.73
N ALA A 30 -7.49 11.72 -6.71
CA ALA A 30 -7.02 11.50 -8.08
C ALA A 30 -5.49 11.41 -8.14
N ALA A 31 -4.78 12.30 -7.43
CA ALA A 31 -3.31 12.27 -7.41
C ALA A 31 -2.75 10.99 -6.78
N ASN A 32 -3.31 10.55 -5.64
CA ASN A 32 -2.87 9.30 -5.02
C ASN A 32 -3.22 8.09 -5.88
N TYR A 33 -4.40 8.07 -6.49
CA TYR A 33 -4.82 7.02 -7.43
C TYR A 33 -3.86 6.86 -8.60
N GLU A 34 -3.54 7.96 -9.30
CA GLU A 34 -2.60 7.92 -10.42
C GLU A 34 -1.20 7.46 -9.97
N GLY A 35 -0.75 7.91 -8.80
CA GLY A 35 0.50 7.43 -8.19
C GLY A 35 0.49 5.92 -7.96
N LEU A 36 -0.58 5.37 -7.37
CA LEU A 36 -0.71 3.92 -7.15
C LEU A 36 -0.69 3.13 -8.45
N LYS A 37 -1.42 3.62 -9.46
CA LYS A 37 -1.48 3.00 -10.79
C LYS A 37 -0.11 2.98 -11.47
N ILE A 38 0.61 4.10 -11.46
CA ILE A 38 1.96 4.20 -12.05
C ILE A 38 2.92 3.24 -11.35
N LEU A 39 2.91 3.19 -10.02
CA LEU A 39 3.78 2.31 -9.24
C LEU A 39 3.47 0.84 -9.49
N ALA A 40 2.19 0.45 -9.50
CA ALA A 40 1.78 -0.92 -9.78
C ALA A 40 2.08 -1.34 -11.22
N GLY A 41 1.81 -0.47 -12.20
CA GLY A 41 2.16 -0.71 -13.60
C GLY A 41 3.67 -0.89 -13.80
N THR A 42 4.47 -0.02 -13.19
CA THR A 42 5.94 -0.08 -13.27
C THR A 42 6.49 -1.40 -12.72
N VAL A 43 6.01 -1.85 -11.56
CA VAL A 43 6.44 -3.14 -11.00
C VAL A 43 5.96 -4.31 -11.86
N ARG A 44 4.73 -4.25 -12.39
CA ARG A 44 4.22 -5.28 -13.31
C ARG A 44 5.05 -5.38 -14.58
N GLU A 45 5.51 -4.26 -15.15
CA GLU A 45 6.41 -4.28 -16.31
C GLU A 45 7.72 -5.01 -15.99
N PHE A 46 8.29 -4.79 -14.80
CA PHE A 46 9.48 -5.55 -14.38
C PHE A 46 9.19 -7.03 -14.17
N GLU A 47 8.04 -7.40 -13.60
CA GLU A 47 7.62 -8.80 -13.44
C GLU A 47 7.53 -9.50 -14.80
N ILE A 48 6.89 -8.85 -15.79
CA ILE A 48 6.78 -9.35 -17.17
C ILE A 48 8.18 -9.50 -17.80
N GLN A 49 9.03 -8.49 -17.67
CA GLN A 49 10.39 -8.53 -18.21
C GLN A 49 11.25 -9.61 -17.56
N TYR A 50 11.04 -9.88 -16.27
CA TYR A 50 11.76 -10.92 -15.54
C TYR A 50 11.42 -12.30 -16.12
N VAL A 51 10.12 -12.61 -16.26
CA VAL A 51 9.65 -13.85 -16.87
C VAL A 51 10.11 -13.99 -18.32
N ALA A 52 10.11 -12.90 -19.09
CA ALA A 52 10.59 -12.93 -20.48
C ALA A 52 12.11 -13.25 -20.61
N LYS A 53 12.90 -12.91 -19.58
CA LYS A 53 14.36 -13.13 -19.57
C LYS A 53 14.75 -14.50 -19.01
N ASP A 54 13.92 -15.08 -18.15
CA ASP A 54 14.18 -16.37 -17.51
C ASP A 54 13.05 -17.36 -17.81
N PRO A 55 13.25 -18.28 -18.78
CA PRO A 55 12.28 -19.33 -19.13
C PRO A 55 11.89 -20.25 -17.96
N HIS A 56 12.67 -20.27 -16.89
CA HIS A 56 12.40 -21.06 -15.69
C HIS A 56 11.77 -20.26 -14.55
N ALA A 57 11.51 -18.95 -14.73
CA ALA A 57 10.93 -18.10 -13.70
C ALA A 57 9.62 -18.66 -13.11
N ALA A 58 8.78 -19.30 -13.95
CA ALA A 58 7.52 -19.92 -13.51
C ALA A 58 7.70 -21.23 -12.73
N HIS A 59 8.88 -21.85 -12.80
CA HIS A 59 9.19 -23.15 -12.21
C HIS A 59 10.07 -23.05 -10.96
N VAL A 60 10.65 -21.88 -10.68
CA VAL A 60 11.49 -21.66 -9.51
C VAL A 60 10.68 -20.97 -8.41
N VAL A 61 10.66 -21.61 -7.23
CA VAL A 61 9.86 -21.20 -6.06
C VAL A 61 10.35 -19.87 -5.47
N LEU A 62 11.63 -19.55 -5.60
CA LEU A 62 12.25 -18.36 -5.02
C LEU A 62 13.52 -17.96 -5.78
N HIS A 63 13.55 -16.76 -6.36
CA HIS A 63 14.77 -16.18 -6.92
C HIS A 63 15.27 -15.02 -6.06
N MET A 64 16.30 -15.33 -5.27
CA MET A 64 17.17 -14.37 -4.59
C MET A 64 18.13 -13.75 -5.61
N SER A 65 17.62 -12.89 -6.49
CA SER A 65 18.40 -12.36 -7.60
C SER A 65 19.04 -11.02 -7.22
N SER A 66 20.36 -10.90 -7.43
CA SER A 66 21.04 -9.60 -7.50
C SER A 66 20.54 -8.70 -8.65
N GLN A 67 19.64 -9.23 -9.49
CA GLN A 67 19.10 -8.55 -10.66
C GLN A 67 17.74 -7.87 -10.40
N VAL A 68 17.28 -7.76 -9.14
CA VAL A 68 16.11 -6.93 -8.85
C VAL A 68 16.44 -5.48 -9.20
N PRO A 69 15.71 -4.84 -10.15
CA PRO A 69 15.96 -3.46 -10.50
C PRO A 69 15.77 -2.56 -9.28
N ALA A 70 16.68 -1.60 -9.04
CA ALA A 70 16.63 -0.71 -7.88
C ALA A 70 15.32 0.09 -7.76
N LEU A 71 14.62 0.28 -8.88
CA LEU A 71 13.31 0.94 -8.90
C LEU A 71 12.22 0.11 -8.21
N VAL A 72 12.33 -1.23 -8.17
CA VAL A 72 11.33 -2.11 -7.52
C VAL A 72 11.25 -1.84 -6.01
N PRO A 73 12.32 -1.95 -5.19
CA PRO A 73 12.23 -1.65 -3.75
C PRO A 73 11.79 -0.19 -3.49
N CYS A 74 12.21 0.76 -4.35
CA CYS A 74 11.74 2.14 -4.27
C CYS A 74 10.21 2.23 -4.47
N ALA A 75 9.67 1.50 -5.44
CA ALA A 75 8.24 1.44 -5.70
C ALA A 75 7.46 0.84 -4.53
N PHE A 76 7.98 -0.18 -3.85
CA PHE A 76 7.37 -0.71 -2.61
C PHE A 76 7.22 0.35 -1.53
N ASN A 77 8.27 1.16 -1.32
CA ASN A 77 8.23 2.24 -0.33
C ASN A 77 7.18 3.28 -0.69
N TRP A 78 7.24 3.84 -1.91
CA TRP A 78 6.30 4.86 -2.36
C TRP A 78 4.85 4.36 -2.43
N PHE A 79 4.66 3.11 -2.84
CA PHE A 79 3.34 2.50 -2.92
C PHE A 79 2.72 2.36 -1.54
N SER A 80 3.46 1.85 -0.57
CA SER A 80 2.94 1.67 0.80
C SER A 80 2.55 3.00 1.43
N VAL A 81 3.33 4.07 1.23
CA VAL A 81 3.03 5.42 1.72
C VAL A 81 1.78 5.98 1.02
N THR A 82 1.76 5.92 -0.32
CA THR A 82 0.65 6.44 -1.13
C THR A 82 -0.66 5.71 -0.82
N LEU A 83 -0.62 4.38 -0.70
CA LEU A 83 -1.81 3.55 -0.44
C LEU A 83 -2.38 3.84 0.94
N VAL A 84 -1.53 3.89 1.97
CA VAL A 84 -1.96 4.24 3.32
C VAL A 84 -2.57 5.64 3.36
N ASN A 85 -1.99 6.63 2.67
CA ASN A 85 -2.56 7.97 2.60
C ASN A 85 -3.92 7.98 1.88
N TYR A 86 -4.03 7.30 0.75
CA TYR A 86 -5.29 7.15 0.00
C TYR A 86 -6.39 6.54 0.87
N LEU A 87 -6.12 5.42 1.53
CA LEU A 87 -7.09 4.74 2.39
C LEU A 87 -7.46 5.56 3.63
N ARG A 88 -6.52 6.31 4.21
CA ARG A 88 -6.83 7.25 5.30
C ARG A 88 -7.78 8.36 4.85
N LEU A 89 -7.63 8.87 3.63
CA LEU A 89 -8.56 9.87 3.08
C LEU A 89 -9.96 9.29 2.88
N ILE A 90 -10.07 8.03 2.42
CA ILE A 90 -11.37 7.34 2.31
C ILE A 90 -12.00 7.18 3.69
N GLY A 91 -11.25 6.67 4.67
CA GLY A 91 -11.72 6.55 6.05
C GLY A 91 -12.12 7.90 6.66
N LEU A 92 -11.42 8.98 6.30
CA LEU A 92 -11.78 10.34 6.72
C LEU A 92 -13.11 10.78 6.12
N VAL A 93 -13.34 10.56 4.82
CA VAL A 93 -14.63 10.86 4.17
C VAL A 93 -15.76 10.10 4.84
N GLN A 94 -15.57 8.80 5.10
CA GLN A 94 -16.55 7.98 5.82
C GLN A 94 -16.91 8.57 7.19
N LEU A 95 -15.91 8.90 8.00
CA LEU A 95 -16.12 9.47 9.33
C LEU A 95 -16.81 10.83 9.26
N MET A 96 -16.34 11.71 8.37
CA MET A 96 -16.89 13.06 8.26
C MET A 96 -18.33 13.04 7.76
N ASN A 97 -18.66 12.20 6.78
CA ASN A 97 -20.03 12.03 6.32
C ASN A 97 -20.95 11.53 7.45
N ALA A 98 -20.51 10.52 8.23
CA ALA A 98 -21.28 9.97 9.34
C ALA A 98 -21.58 11.01 10.44
N ASN A 99 -20.70 12.00 10.62
CA ASN A 99 -20.86 13.05 11.62
C ASN A 99 -21.32 14.40 11.03
N SER A 100 -21.65 14.45 9.73
CA SER A 100 -21.94 15.69 9.01
C SER A 100 -20.85 16.78 9.18
N TRP A 101 -19.59 16.37 9.32
CA TRP A 101 -18.46 17.26 9.52
C TRP A 101 -17.98 17.91 8.23
N LYS A 102 -17.45 19.12 8.37
CA LYS A 102 -16.76 19.88 7.31
C LYS A 102 -15.33 20.21 7.73
N SER A 103 -14.57 20.90 6.87
CA SER A 103 -13.16 21.22 7.10
C SER A 103 -12.84 21.86 8.46
N SER A 104 -13.77 22.63 9.04
CA SER A 104 -13.61 23.20 10.39
C SER A 104 -13.43 22.14 11.47
N ALA A 105 -14.07 20.98 11.34
CA ALA A 105 -13.94 19.87 12.30
C ALA A 105 -12.52 19.28 12.34
N LEU A 106 -11.74 19.44 11.27
CA LEU A 106 -10.34 19.00 11.23
C LEU A 106 -9.43 19.87 12.10
N ALA A 107 -9.80 21.14 12.32
CA ALA A 107 -9.05 22.07 13.15
C ALA A 107 -9.33 21.89 14.64
N ASP A 108 -10.50 21.32 14.99
CA ASP A 108 -10.92 21.09 16.37
C ASP A 108 -10.04 20.03 17.07
N PRO A 109 -9.32 20.40 18.15
CA PRO A 109 -8.48 19.47 18.90
C PRO A 109 -9.24 18.25 19.45
N SER A 110 -10.53 18.40 19.78
CA SER A 110 -11.34 17.32 20.36
C SER A 110 -11.59 16.17 19.37
N ASN A 111 -11.56 16.46 18.05
CA ASN A 111 -11.78 15.46 17.00
C ASN A 111 -10.51 14.67 16.64
N ARG A 112 -9.32 15.14 17.03
CA ARG A 112 -8.04 14.58 16.55
C ARG A 112 -7.86 13.10 16.88
N SER A 113 -8.19 12.70 18.10
CA SER A 113 -8.07 11.30 18.54
C SER A 113 -9.04 10.39 17.79
N VAL A 114 -10.29 10.83 17.61
CA VAL A 114 -11.34 10.12 16.88
C VAL A 114 -10.95 9.94 15.41
N ILE A 115 -10.52 11.01 14.75
CA ILE A 115 -10.04 10.98 13.35
C ILE A 115 -8.88 10.00 13.21
N LYS A 116 -7.86 10.12 14.08
CA LYS A 116 -6.68 9.25 14.04
C LYS A 116 -7.05 7.79 14.23
N ALA A 117 -7.89 7.48 15.22
CA ALA A 117 -8.33 6.12 15.52
C ALA A 117 -9.11 5.51 14.35
N HIS A 118 -10.12 6.22 13.84
CA HIS A 118 -10.96 5.75 12.73
C HIS A 118 -10.14 5.48 11.46
N CYS A 119 -9.34 6.47 11.02
CA CYS A 119 -8.55 6.34 9.80
C CYS A 119 -7.48 5.23 9.93
N THR A 120 -6.88 5.08 11.11
CA THR A 120 -5.90 4.00 11.35
C THR A 120 -6.57 2.63 11.33
N ASN A 121 -7.75 2.50 11.94
CA ASN A 121 -8.52 1.25 11.94
C ASN A 121 -8.97 0.85 10.53
N PHE A 122 -9.41 1.83 9.73
CA PHE A 122 -9.79 1.62 8.34
C PHE A 122 -8.63 1.00 7.53
N VAL A 123 -7.43 1.58 7.63
CA VAL A 123 -6.24 1.06 6.95
C VAL A 123 -5.84 -0.32 7.47
N LYS A 124 -5.78 -0.52 8.78
CA LYS A 124 -5.41 -1.81 9.38
C LYS A 124 -6.34 -2.95 8.94
N THR A 125 -7.61 -2.64 8.73
CA THR A 125 -8.60 -3.61 8.24
C THR A 125 -8.43 -3.89 6.75
N ALA A 126 -8.07 -2.88 5.96
CA ALA A 126 -7.94 -3.02 4.52
C ALA A 126 -6.62 -3.65 4.06
N VAL A 127 -5.49 -3.28 4.69
CA VAL A 127 -4.12 -3.68 4.29
C VAL A 127 -3.18 -3.76 5.50
N PRO A 128 -3.37 -4.72 6.43
CA PRO A 128 -2.58 -4.79 7.66
C PRO A 128 -1.06 -4.91 7.40
N GLU A 129 -0.65 -5.69 6.39
CA GLU A 129 0.75 -5.92 6.05
C GLU A 129 1.42 -4.64 5.51
N VAL A 130 0.74 -3.95 4.59
CA VAL A 130 1.25 -2.70 4.01
C VAL A 130 1.27 -1.59 5.04
N HIS A 131 0.31 -1.57 5.97
CA HIS A 131 0.29 -0.62 7.07
C HIS A 131 1.51 -0.77 7.97
N LEU A 132 1.82 -2.01 8.37
CA LEU A 132 2.97 -2.30 9.21
C LEU A 132 4.28 -1.96 8.46
N TRP A 133 4.39 -2.37 7.20
CA TRP A 133 5.53 -2.03 6.35
C TRP A 133 5.75 -0.52 6.22
N ARG A 134 4.68 0.24 5.94
CA ARG A 134 4.75 1.69 5.78
C ARG A 134 5.35 2.34 7.02
N ASN A 135 4.97 1.86 8.20
CA ASN A 135 5.44 2.43 9.46
C ASN A 135 6.85 1.99 9.83
N LYS A 136 7.27 0.77 9.48
CA LYS A 136 8.58 0.26 9.90
C LYS A 136 9.69 0.47 8.87
N VAL A 137 9.35 0.64 7.59
CA VAL A 137 10.32 0.68 6.49
C VAL A 137 10.17 1.92 5.62
N ALA A 138 8.95 2.20 5.12
CA ALA A 138 8.82 3.13 4.01
C ALA A 138 8.76 4.61 4.41
N ALA A 139 8.02 4.95 5.47
CA ALA A 139 7.90 6.34 5.92
C ALA A 139 9.09 6.79 6.77
N HIS A 140 9.66 5.84 7.50
CA HIS A 140 10.91 5.92 8.24
C HIS A 140 11.42 4.49 8.43
N PHE A 141 12.73 4.33 8.59
CA PHE A 141 13.29 3.06 9.03
C PHE A 141 13.10 2.95 10.54
N ALA A 142 12.57 1.84 11.04
CA ALA A 142 12.42 1.59 12.47
C ALA A 142 13.75 1.75 13.22
N ALA A 143 14.89 1.44 12.58
CA ALA A 143 16.21 1.70 13.13
C ALA A 143 16.52 3.19 13.42
N THR A 144 15.83 4.12 12.75
CA THR A 144 16.01 5.57 12.92
C THR A 144 14.96 6.22 13.83
N ASP A 145 13.84 5.54 14.08
CA ASP A 145 12.75 5.97 14.97
C ASP A 145 12.11 4.74 15.62
N PRO A 146 12.81 4.05 16.54
CA PRO A 146 12.38 2.77 17.09
C PRO A 146 11.23 2.92 18.08
N PHE A 147 10.28 1.99 18.03
CA PHE A 147 9.20 1.88 19.01
C PHE A 147 9.54 0.87 20.11
N HIS A 148 8.85 0.99 21.25
CA HIS A 148 9.08 0.12 22.42
C HIS A 148 8.91 -1.39 22.16
N ASP A 149 8.15 -1.76 21.12
CA ASP A 149 7.84 -3.14 20.73
C ASP A 149 8.68 -3.64 19.55
N ASP A 150 9.58 -2.82 19.00
CA ASP A 150 10.48 -3.25 17.94
C ASP A 150 11.60 -4.14 18.47
N ASN A 151 11.76 -5.31 17.85
CA ASN A 151 12.87 -6.20 18.11
C ASN A 151 14.03 -5.94 17.13
N LEU A 152 15.24 -6.33 17.51
CA LEU A 152 16.48 -6.12 16.74
C LEU A 152 16.40 -6.69 15.33
N GLY A 153 15.75 -7.85 15.15
CA GLY A 153 15.51 -8.42 13.82
C GLY A 153 14.71 -7.47 12.91
N THR A 154 13.68 -6.82 13.45
CA THR A 154 12.84 -5.84 12.74
C THR A 154 13.60 -4.54 12.47
N LEU A 155 14.37 -4.07 13.45
CA LEU A 155 15.21 -2.86 13.30
C LEU A 155 16.23 -3.06 12.15
N GLU A 156 16.96 -4.17 12.13
CA GLU A 156 17.92 -4.47 11.07
C GLU A 156 17.25 -4.64 9.70
N GLN A 157 16.15 -5.41 9.63
CA GLN A 157 15.43 -5.62 8.37
C GLN A 157 14.79 -4.33 7.84
N SER A 158 14.53 -3.34 8.70
CA SER A 158 14.00 -2.05 8.26
C SER A 158 14.98 -1.25 7.40
N ILE A 159 16.29 -1.43 7.59
CA ILE A 159 17.35 -0.72 6.85
C ILE A 159 17.53 -1.36 5.47
N MET A 160 17.56 -2.69 5.43
CA MET A 160 17.77 -3.45 4.20
C MET A 160 16.71 -4.55 4.10
N ASN A 161 15.73 -4.34 3.24
CA ASN A 161 14.70 -5.34 2.99
C ASN A 161 14.84 -5.95 1.59
N PRO A 162 15.29 -7.22 1.50
CA PRO A 162 15.50 -7.85 0.20
C PRO A 162 14.15 -8.07 -0.48
N VAL A 163 14.02 -7.51 -1.68
CA VAL A 163 12.94 -7.87 -2.59
C VAL A 163 13.31 -9.20 -3.23
N THR A 164 12.36 -10.13 -3.24
CA THR A 164 12.54 -11.46 -3.82
C THR A 164 11.49 -11.68 -4.90
N TYR A 165 11.89 -12.26 -6.03
CA TYR A 165 10.91 -12.67 -7.04
C TYR A 165 10.36 -14.06 -6.68
N LYS A 166 9.03 -14.15 -6.57
CA LYS A 166 8.28 -15.40 -6.40
C LYS A 166 7.13 -15.36 -7.39
N PHE A 167 7.20 -16.20 -8.41
CA PHE A 167 6.26 -16.14 -9.53
C PHE A 167 4.80 -16.04 -9.08
N PRO A 168 4.01 -15.11 -9.64
CA PRO A 168 4.38 -14.15 -10.69
C PRO A 168 4.88 -12.79 -10.18
N HIS A 169 5.08 -12.59 -8.88
CA HIS A 169 5.26 -11.28 -8.27
C HIS A 169 6.65 -11.02 -7.67
N TYR A 170 7.01 -9.75 -7.55
CA TYR A 170 8.00 -9.34 -6.56
C TYR A 170 7.37 -9.28 -5.17
N HIS A 171 8.11 -9.75 -4.17
CA HIS A 171 7.71 -9.76 -2.77
C HIS A 171 8.75 -9.11 -1.88
N VAL A 172 8.29 -8.48 -0.80
CA VAL A 172 9.11 -8.13 0.35
C VAL A 172 8.82 -9.05 1.52
N GLY A 173 9.67 -9.03 2.56
CA GLY A 173 9.44 -9.77 3.80
C GLY A 173 9.41 -11.30 3.66
N VAL A 174 9.85 -11.85 2.52
CA VAL A 174 9.91 -13.31 2.31
C VAL A 174 11.00 -13.94 3.16
N LEU A 175 12.14 -13.25 3.26
CA LEU A 175 13.21 -13.64 4.16
C LEU A 175 12.98 -13.00 5.52
N GLN A 176 12.92 -13.83 6.56
CA GLN A 176 12.90 -13.36 7.94
C GLN A 176 14.33 -13.11 8.41
N TRP A 177 14.63 -11.86 8.73
CA TRP A 177 15.92 -11.48 9.28
C TRP A 177 16.03 -11.95 10.73
N ASN A 178 17.17 -12.54 11.09
CA ASN A 178 17.44 -13.03 12.44
C ASN A 178 18.73 -12.41 12.96
N THR A 179 18.66 -11.63 14.03
CA THR A 179 19.81 -10.98 14.65
C THR A 179 19.76 -11.22 16.15
N ALA A 180 20.87 -11.72 16.72
CA ALA A 180 21.00 -11.99 18.16
C ALA A 180 19.86 -12.82 18.80
N GLY A 181 19.27 -13.75 18.03
CA GLY A 181 18.16 -14.59 18.49
C GLY A 181 16.77 -13.96 18.34
N GLU A 182 16.67 -12.73 17.82
CA GLU A 182 15.39 -12.07 17.54
C GLU A 182 15.06 -12.12 16.04
N THR A 183 13.87 -12.64 15.72
CA THR A 183 13.35 -12.75 14.35
C THR A 183 12.50 -11.53 14.02
N SER A 184 12.75 -10.92 12.86
CA SER A 184 11.93 -9.83 12.33
C SER A 184 10.45 -10.20 12.23
N GLN A 185 9.61 -9.22 12.51
CA GLN A 185 8.15 -9.34 12.47
C GLN A 185 7.54 -8.70 11.21
N LEU A 186 8.37 -8.30 10.23
CA LEU A 186 7.86 -7.72 8.98
C LEU A 186 7.15 -8.79 8.13
N PRO A 187 5.88 -8.57 7.75
CA PRO A 187 5.11 -9.54 6.98
C PRO A 187 5.53 -9.55 5.52
N SER A 188 5.32 -10.69 4.85
CA SER A 188 5.51 -10.77 3.41
C SER A 188 4.28 -10.30 2.65
N TRP A 189 4.51 -9.51 1.60
CA TRP A 189 3.47 -9.07 0.66
C TRP A 189 4.08 -8.71 -0.70
N ALA A 190 3.23 -8.65 -1.72
CA ALA A 190 3.58 -8.27 -3.08
C ALA A 190 2.75 -7.06 -3.53
N LEU A 191 3.42 -6.07 -4.13
CA LEU A 191 2.79 -4.81 -4.51
C LEU A 191 1.67 -4.99 -5.54
N THR A 192 1.97 -5.66 -6.66
CA THR A 192 1.01 -5.83 -7.74
C THR A 192 -0.16 -6.71 -7.32
N LYS A 193 0.10 -7.75 -6.50
CA LYS A 193 -0.95 -8.55 -5.88
C LYS A 193 -1.87 -7.73 -4.98
N VAL A 194 -1.32 -6.92 -4.06
CA VAL A 194 -2.14 -6.05 -3.20
C VAL A 194 -2.98 -5.09 -4.05
N TYR A 195 -2.39 -4.52 -5.09
CA TYR A 195 -3.11 -3.63 -6.00
C TYR A 195 -4.28 -4.35 -6.70
N GLU A 196 -4.07 -5.57 -7.19
CA GLU A 196 -5.10 -6.40 -7.83
C GLU A 196 -6.20 -6.81 -6.85
N ASP A 197 -5.85 -7.29 -5.65
CA ASP A 197 -6.80 -7.71 -4.61
C ASP A 197 -7.71 -6.54 -4.18
N LEU A 198 -7.18 -5.31 -4.21
CA LEU A 198 -7.89 -4.09 -3.87
C LEU A 198 -8.69 -3.48 -5.02
N SER A 199 -8.35 -3.80 -6.27
CA SER A 199 -8.92 -3.17 -7.47
C SER A 199 -10.44 -3.28 -7.51
N ALA A 200 -11.02 -4.46 -7.28
CA ALA A 200 -12.47 -4.65 -7.29
C ALA A 200 -13.20 -3.78 -6.26
N ARG A 201 -12.55 -3.46 -5.14
CA ARG A 201 -13.13 -2.66 -4.06
C ARG A 201 -13.02 -1.16 -4.32
N PHE A 202 -11.90 -0.70 -4.86
CA PHE A 202 -11.60 0.73 -4.94
C PHE A 202 -11.57 1.27 -6.38
N TRP A 203 -11.17 0.45 -7.35
CA TRP A 203 -10.88 0.82 -8.75
C TRP A 203 -11.32 -0.29 -9.74
N PRO A 204 -12.61 -0.65 -9.79
CA PRO A 204 -13.08 -1.85 -10.51
C PRO A 204 -12.83 -1.80 -12.03
N GLU A 205 -12.58 -0.62 -12.58
CA GLU A 205 -12.26 -0.41 -13.98
C GLU A 205 -10.80 -0.77 -14.34
N ILE A 206 -9.92 -0.93 -13.36
CA ILE A 206 -8.50 -1.13 -13.61
C ILE A 206 -8.15 -2.61 -13.63
N LYS A 207 -7.33 -2.97 -14.62
CA LYS A 207 -6.61 -4.24 -14.66
C LYS A 207 -5.15 -3.98 -15.00
N LEU A 208 -4.24 -4.64 -14.29
CA LEU A 208 -2.84 -4.70 -14.69
C LEU A 208 -2.69 -5.63 -15.88
N ASN A 209 -1.66 -5.41 -16.68
CA ASN A 209 -1.31 -6.34 -17.75
C ASN A 209 -0.99 -7.72 -17.14
N PRO A 210 -1.48 -8.83 -17.71
CA PRO A 210 -1.20 -10.16 -17.19
C PRO A 210 0.30 -10.49 -17.32
N VAL A 211 0.81 -11.29 -16.39
CA VAL A 211 2.17 -11.86 -16.53
C VAL A 211 2.06 -13.07 -17.46
N PRO A 212 2.97 -13.24 -18.45
CA PRO A 212 2.95 -14.41 -19.32
C PRO A 212 2.90 -15.72 -18.52
N GLY A 213 1.98 -16.61 -18.90
CA GLY A 213 1.77 -17.89 -18.20
C GLY A 213 0.82 -17.83 -16.99
N THR A 214 0.22 -16.68 -16.68
CA THR A 214 -0.84 -16.55 -15.65
C THR A 214 -2.24 -16.39 -16.23
N GLU A 215 -2.43 -16.60 -17.53
CA GLU A 215 -3.75 -16.56 -18.16
C GLU A 215 -4.53 -17.84 -17.77
N THR A 216 -5.58 -17.68 -16.96
CA THR A 216 -6.58 -18.72 -16.65
C THR A 216 -7.96 -18.26 -17.06
#